data_AF-A0A5C5ZEB2-F1
#
_entry.id   AF-A0A5C5ZEB2-F1
#
_cell.length_a   1.000
_cell.length_b   1.000
_cell.length_c   1.000
_cell.angle_alpha   90.00
_cell.angle_beta   90.00
_cell.angle_gamma   90.00
#
_symmetry.space_group_name_H-M   'P 1'
#
loop_
_entity.id
_entity.type
_entity.pdbx_description
1 polymer ?
#
loop_
_entity_poly.entity_id
_entity_poly.type
_entity_poly.pdbx_seq_one_letter_code
_entity_poly.pdbx_strand_id
1 'polypeptide(L)' 'MLKCPHCHSTNVYVSRSQDSLVYRLVLLAKVRCHNCCTCFFTKAWNASSRAA' A
#
# COMPACT_ATOMS: atom_id res chain seq x y z
N MET A 1 10.10 -2.70 -6.20
CA MET A 1 9.87 -2.33 -4.79
C MET A 1 8.92 -1.14 -4.76
N LEU A 2 7.82 -1.25 -4.02
CA LEU A 2 6.84 -0.16 -3.89
C LEU A 2 7.48 1.01 -3.13
N LYS A 3 7.33 2.25 -3.63
CA LYS A 3 7.82 3.47 -2.98
C LYS A 3 6.66 4.40 -2.69
N CYS A 4 6.74 5.13 -1.59
CA CYS A 4 5.78 6.19 -1.31
C CYS A 4 5.90 7.30 -2.37
N PRO A 5 4.79 7.77 -2.98
CA PRO A 5 4.83 8.85 -3.97
C PRO A 5 5.16 10.22 -3.37
N HIS A 6 5.06 10.38 -2.04
CA HIS A 6 5.36 11.65 -1.36
C HIS A 6 6.81 11.73 -0.89
N CYS A 7 7.28 10.73 -0.12
CA CYS A 7 8.60 10.78 0.51
C CYS A 7 9.61 9.80 -0.11
N HIS A 8 9.23 9.08 -1.16
CA HIS A 8 10.04 8.06 -1.85
C HIS A 8 10.57 6.92 -0.96
N SER A 9 10.14 6.85 0.30
CA SER A 9 10.49 5.78 1.22
C SER A 9 9.97 4.44 0.72
N THR A 10 10.78 3.40 0.88
CA THR A 10 10.42 2.00 0.63
C THR A 10 9.72 1.36 1.83
N ASN A 11 9.65 2.05 2.98
CA ASN A 11 8.97 1.56 4.17
C ASN A 11 7.46 1.86 4.07
N VAL A 12 6.76 1.01 3.32
CA VAL A 12 5.33 1.09 3.02
C VAL A 12 4.67 -0.26 3.31
N TYR A 13 3.48 -0.25 3.91
CA TYR A 13 2.75 -1.47 4.29
C TYR A 13 1.28 -1.40 3.89
N VAL A 14 0.68 -2.55 3.61
CA VAL A 14 -0.72 -2.66 3.24
C VAL A 14 -1.60 -2.47 4.49
N SER A 15 -2.59 -1.60 4.40
CA SER A 15 -3.54 -1.36 5.49
C SER A 15 -4.62 -2.43 5.47
N ARG A 16 -4.45 -3.49 6.26
CA ARG A 16 -5.41 -4.62 6.36
C ARG A 16 -6.76 -4.22 6.92
N SER A 17 -6.81 -3.22 7.81
CA SER A 17 -8.05 -2.71 8.39
C SER A 17 -8.95 -1.97 7.39
N GLN A 18 -8.45 -1.67 6.18
CA GLN A 18 -9.19 -0.99 5.12
C GLN A 18 -9.25 -1.82 3.82
N ASP A 19 -8.98 -3.12 3.92
CA ASP A 19 -9.14 -4.10 2.82
C ASP A 19 -10.62 -4.42 2.63
N SER A 20 -11.35 -3.52 1.97
CA SER A 20 -12.73 -3.75 1.54
C SER A 20 -12.76 -4.73 0.36
N LEU A 21 -13.76 -5.62 0.34
CA LEU A 21 -14.02 -6.52 -0.79
C LEU A 21 -14.11 -5.77 -2.13
N VAL A 22 -14.58 -4.52 -2.10
CA VAL A 22 -14.64 -3.65 -3.28
C VAL A 22 -13.23 -3.37 -3.83
N TYR A 23 -12.24 -3.09 -2.98
CA TYR A 23 -10.87 -2.85 -3.44
C TYR A 23 -10.24 -4.11 -4.03
N ARG A 24 -10.57 -5.29 -3.49
CA ARG A 24 -10.16 -6.57 -4.09
C ARG A 24 -10.75 -6.80 -5.48
N LEU A 25 -12.02 -6.43 -5.70
CA LEU A 25 -12.68 -6.56 -7.00
C LEU A 25 -12.02 -5.71 -8.09
N VAL A 26 -11.58 -4.49 -7.76
CA VAL A 26 -10.83 -3.60 -8.67
C VAL A 26 -9.31 -3.79 -8.62
N LEU A 27 -8.82 -4.84 -7.95
CA LEU A 27 -7.40 -5.18 -7.85
C LEU A 27 -6.55 -4.02 -7.28
N LEU A 28 -7.14 -3.22 -6.39
CA LEU A 28 -6.50 -2.13 -5.66
C LEU A 28 -6.17 -2.56 -4.23
N ALA A 29 -5.01 -2.15 -3.74
CA ALA A 29 -4.60 -2.28 -2.35
C ALA A 29 -4.32 -0.89 -1.79
N LYS A 30 -4.91 -0.59 -0.62
CA LYS A 30 -4.61 0.64 0.12
C LYS A 30 -3.33 0.44 0.93
N VAL A 31 -2.34 1.28 0.68
CA VAL A 31 -1.02 1.23 1.30
C VAL A 31 -0.80 2.48 2.12
N ARG A 32 -0.13 2.33 3.25
CA ARG A 32 0.30 3.43 4.12
C ARG A 32 1.81 3.46 4.18
N CYS A 33 2.39 4.64 4.06
CA CYS A 33 3.81 4.85 4.33
C CYS A 33 4.05 4.97 5.83
N HIS A 34 5.10 4.33 6.33
CA HIS A 34 5.51 4.47 7.73
C HIS A 34 6.16 5.83 8.01
N ASN A 35 6.93 6.36 7.04
CA ASN A 35 7.71 7.58 7.24
C ASN A 35 6.85 8.85 7.23
N CYS A 36 6.06 9.07 6.18
CA CYS A 36 5.24 10.28 6.02
C CYS A 36 3.76 10.07 6.39
N CYS A 37 3.39 8.88 6.88
CA CYS A 37 2.02 8.48 7.21
C CYS A 37 0.98 8.57 6.07
N THR A 38 1.39 8.97 4.86
CA THR A 38 0.46 9.13 3.74
C THR A 38 -0.10 7.79 3.26
N CYS A 39 -1.40 7.78 2.99
CA CYS A 39 -2.10 6.64 2.41
C CYS A 39 -2.30 6.85 0.91
N PHE A 40 -2.05 5.82 0.11
CA PHE A 40 -2.25 5.84 -1.34
C PHE A 40 -2.70 4.46 -1.83
N PHE A 41 -3.24 4.39 -3.04
CA PHE A 41 -3.65 3.13 -3.66
C PHE A 41 -2.57 2.63 -4.61
N THR A 42 -2.36 1.32 -4.61
CA THR A 42 -1.52 0.63 -5.60
C THR A 42 -2.23 -0.61 -6.10
N LYS A 43 -1.71 -1.22 -7.17
CA LYS A 43 -2.21 -2.50 -7.66
C LYS A 43 -1.93 -3.59 -6.64
N ALA A 44 -2.92 -4.42 -6.32
CA ALA A 44 -2.84 -5.43 -5.27
C ALA A 44 -1.66 -6.41 -5.44
N TRP A 45 -1.31 -6.77 -6.68
CA TRP A 45 -0.16 -7.63 -6.96
C TRP A 45 1.22 -6.96 -6.74
N ASN A 46 1.29 -5.63 -6.83
CA ASN A 46 2.49 -4.84 -6.56
C ASN A 46 2.68 -4.55 -5.07
N ALA A 47 1.65 -4.76 -4.25
CA ALA A 47 1.69 -4.56 -2.82
C ALA A 47 2.43 -5.68 -2.06
N SER A 48 3.01 -6.65 -2.78
CA SER A 48 3.73 -7.82 -2.27
C SER A 48 5.05 -7.52 -1.54
N SER A 49 5.33 -6.27 -1.18
CA SER A 49 6.38 -5.95 -0.21
C SER A 49 5.88 -6.33 1.18
N ARG A 50 5.89 -7.63 1.50
CA ARG A 50 5.97 -8.09 2.88
C ARG A 50 7.25 -7.47 3.44
N ALA A 51 7.11 -6.53 4.36
CA ALA A 51 8.18 -6.23 5.30
C ALA A 51 8.48 -7.55 6.02
N ALA A 52 9.57 -8.19 5.63
CA ALA A 52 10.24 -9.21 6.43
C ALA A 52 11.05 -8.47 7.51
#